data_AF-A0A1J6KPH8-F1
#
_entry.id   AF-A0A1J6KPH8-F1
#
_cell.length_a   1.000
_cell.length_b   1.000
_cell.length_c   1.000
_cell.angle_alpha   90.00
_cell.angle_beta   90.00
_cell.angle_gamma   90.00
#
_symmetry.space_group_name_H-M   'P 1'
#
loop_
_entity.id
_entity.type
_entity.pdbx_description
1 polymer ?
#
loop_
_entity_poly.entity_id
_entity_poly.type
_entity_poly.pdbx_seq_one_letter_code
_entity_poly.pdbx_strand_id
1 'polypeptide(L)'
;MLNLIGRRGCFSAELNASIAFLFIDSSSILQWHRSMTTSKRVQDRSKKKRVHDLEIATEKHKILSKVLLIFEVLKQEPQKIISIRELDQYRRQINLPKPHKISAFLRKSPKLFELYKDHRGILWCGMTKEAEDLVQEEEAIIEQQSDKAAELVTRMLMMSVDKRLALDKIVHFRRDLGLPVDFRNHWVHRFPDYFRVVYPFKPYDESEYLELVNWRSSWAMTELERKALGGMQVPDDHVAGLLSLSFPMKFPPDYKQILSRYKGKIENFQKREYLSPYADARELKAGTLEFNKRAVAVMHELLSFTIEKRLVTDYLTHFRMEFVMPQKLMRLLLKHFGIFYVSERGKRFHVFLNSAYEGSELIEKHPLTVWREQVLSFVGYRKKKETMDTIEDLQEFVDDDLLENESEDERVQVENNEHNMGSLEGDLLEDESEMEIEDVYSAYRE
;
A
#
# COMPACT_ATOMS: atom_id res chain seq x y z
N MET A 1 36.76 -50.35 -49.83
CA MET A 1 35.84 -51.12 -50.70
C MET A 1 34.61 -50.27 -50.92
N LEU A 2 34.60 -49.47 -51.98
CA LEU A 2 34.10 -49.78 -53.33
C LEU A 2 32.61 -49.39 -53.49
N ASN A 3 32.43 -48.32 -54.26
CA ASN A 3 31.21 -47.84 -54.90
C ASN A 3 30.56 -48.88 -55.81
N LEU A 4 29.26 -48.70 -56.11
CA LEU A 4 28.58 -48.75 -57.44
C LEU A 4 27.06 -48.64 -57.18
N ILE A 5 26.39 -47.51 -57.44
CA ILE A 5 25.91 -46.94 -58.73
C ILE A 5 24.88 -47.82 -59.45
N GLY A 6 23.67 -47.27 -59.61
CA GLY A 6 22.67 -47.67 -60.60
C GLY A 6 21.57 -46.60 -60.73
N ARG A 7 21.70 -45.73 -61.75
CA ARG A 7 20.81 -44.60 -62.11
C ARG A 7 19.74 -45.02 -63.15
N ARG A 8 18.71 -44.14 -63.27
CA ARG A 8 17.91 -43.69 -64.46
C ARG A 8 16.43 -44.13 -64.42
N GLY A 9 15.43 -43.30 -64.77
CA GLY A 9 15.35 -41.95 -65.37
C GLY A 9 14.19 -41.12 -64.76
N CYS A 10 14.16 -39.78 -64.76
CA CYS A 10 14.20 -38.74 -65.80
C CYS A 10 12.86 -38.46 -66.53
N PHE A 11 12.21 -37.35 -66.17
CA PHE A 11 11.42 -36.39 -66.98
C PHE A 11 11.26 -35.13 -66.08
N SER A 12 12.04 -34.05 -66.20
CA SER A 12 12.08 -32.94 -67.18
C SER A 12 10.97 -31.88 -67.01
N ALA A 13 11.39 -30.67 -66.60
CA ALA A 13 10.91 -29.31 -66.93
C ALA A 13 11.56 -28.35 -65.91
N GLU A 14 12.83 -27.97 -66.06
CA GLU A 14 13.40 -26.86 -66.86
C GLU A 14 13.18 -25.42 -66.34
N LEU A 15 14.32 -24.81 -65.97
CA LEU A 15 14.83 -23.44 -66.19
C LEU A 15 13.97 -22.22 -65.72
N ASN A 16 14.50 -21.11 -65.17
CA ASN A 16 15.83 -20.52 -65.29
C ASN A 16 16.07 -19.46 -64.20
N ALA A 17 17.35 -19.25 -63.89
CA ALA A 17 17.88 -18.19 -63.04
C ALA A 17 17.85 -16.81 -63.72
N SER A 18 17.76 -15.72 -62.93
CA SER A 18 18.71 -14.59 -63.02
C SER A 18 18.51 -13.61 -61.87
N ILE A 19 19.63 -13.30 -61.22
CA ILE A 19 19.84 -12.20 -60.27
C ILE A 19 20.16 -10.95 -61.09
N ALA A 20 19.42 -9.87 -60.87
CA ALA A 20 19.80 -8.53 -61.30
C ALA A 20 19.47 -7.53 -60.18
N PHE A 21 20.52 -6.86 -59.68
CA PHE A 21 20.42 -5.63 -58.90
C PHE A 21 20.07 -4.48 -59.84
N LEU A 22 19.18 -3.57 -59.41
CA LEU A 22 19.39 -2.11 -59.34
C LEU A 22 18.12 -1.39 -58.83
N PHE A 23 18.33 -0.59 -57.78
CA PHE A 23 17.59 0.54 -57.22
C PHE A 23 16.33 1.08 -57.94
N ILE A 24 15.26 1.38 -57.17
CA ILE A 24 14.77 2.75 -56.86
C ILE A 24 13.43 2.71 -56.06
N ASP A 25 13.27 3.73 -55.23
CA ASP A 25 12.07 4.33 -54.61
C ASP A 25 11.35 3.71 -53.40
N SER A 26 11.70 4.31 -52.27
CA SER A 26 10.90 4.51 -51.07
C SER A 26 9.64 5.35 -51.33
N SER A 27 8.45 4.74 -51.21
CA SER A 27 7.23 5.38 -50.72
C SER A 27 6.08 4.37 -50.62
N SER A 28 5.22 4.53 -49.60
CA SER A 28 3.99 3.77 -49.29
C SER A 28 4.09 2.50 -48.41
N ILE A 29 4.55 2.65 -47.16
CA ILE A 29 4.06 1.79 -46.07
C ILE A 29 2.73 2.38 -45.59
N LEU A 30 1.63 1.71 -45.93
CA LEU A 30 0.31 1.92 -45.36
C LEU A 30 0.37 1.65 -43.86
N GLN A 31 0.61 2.70 -43.09
CA GLN A 31 0.58 2.71 -41.65
C GLN A 31 -0.88 2.63 -41.18
N TRP A 32 -1.31 1.42 -40.85
CA TRP A 32 -2.49 1.23 -40.02
C TRP A 32 -2.21 1.88 -38.67
N HIS A 33 -2.68 3.13 -38.51
CA HIS A 33 -2.70 3.81 -37.22
C HIS A 33 -3.58 2.99 -36.27
N ARG A 34 -2.94 2.11 -35.48
CA ARG A 34 -3.51 1.72 -34.19
C ARG A 34 -3.59 2.99 -33.36
N SER A 35 -4.79 3.53 -33.24
CA SER A 35 -5.15 4.48 -32.20
C SER A 35 -4.62 3.96 -30.86
N MET A 36 -3.52 4.54 -30.39
CA MET A 36 -3.04 4.35 -29.03
C MET A 36 -4.08 4.99 -28.13
N THR A 37 -4.83 4.18 -27.37
CA THR A 37 -5.67 4.68 -26.29
C THR A 37 -4.79 5.52 -25.36
N THR A 38 -5.08 6.81 -25.25
CA THR A 38 -4.35 7.73 -24.38
C THR A 38 -4.54 7.24 -22.93
N SER A 39 -3.48 6.71 -22.33
CA SER A 39 -3.52 6.25 -20.94
C SER A 39 -3.56 7.46 -20.02
N LYS A 40 -4.75 8.04 -19.79
CA LYS A 40 -4.95 9.05 -18.74
C LYS A 40 -4.41 8.50 -17.41
N ARG A 41 -3.60 9.30 -16.71
CA ARG A 41 -2.86 8.90 -15.51
C ARG A 41 -3.88 8.46 -14.44
N VAL A 42 -3.50 7.53 -13.55
CA VAL A 42 -4.38 7.10 -12.43
C VAL A 42 -4.91 8.31 -11.65
N GLN A 43 -4.06 9.33 -11.53
CA GLN A 43 -4.33 10.64 -10.93
C GLN A 43 -5.49 11.44 -11.55
N ASP A 44 -5.83 11.18 -12.81
CA ASP A 44 -6.95 11.88 -13.47
C ASP A 44 -8.28 11.15 -13.23
N ARG A 45 -8.23 9.85 -12.86
CA ARG A 45 -9.41 9.00 -12.60
C ARG A 45 -9.90 9.07 -11.15
N SER A 46 -9.09 9.61 -10.26
CA SER A 46 -9.28 9.73 -8.81
C SER A 46 -9.74 11.13 -8.36
N LYS A 47 -9.41 12.20 -9.10
CA LYS A 47 -9.71 13.59 -8.73
C LYS A 47 -11.20 13.83 -8.45
N LYS A 48 -12.08 13.18 -9.23
CA LYS A 48 -13.54 13.23 -9.07
C LYS A 48 -14.08 12.20 -8.06
N LYS A 49 -13.20 11.51 -7.31
CA LYS A 49 -13.49 10.39 -6.40
C LYS A 49 -13.12 10.66 -4.93
N ARG A 50 -12.73 11.89 -4.58
CA ARG A 50 -12.12 12.22 -3.29
C ARG A 50 -13.12 12.14 -2.13
N VAL A 51 -12.67 11.57 -1.02
CA VAL A 51 -13.40 11.54 0.26
C VAL A 51 -12.58 12.32 1.27
N HIS A 52 -13.02 13.55 1.56
CA HIS A 52 -12.25 14.51 2.37
C HIS A 52 -11.82 13.92 3.73
N ASP A 53 -12.73 13.23 4.40
CA ASP A 53 -12.48 12.67 5.72
C ASP A 53 -11.38 11.58 5.73
N LEU A 54 -11.33 10.74 4.68
CA LEU A 54 -10.29 9.72 4.54
C LEU A 54 -8.94 10.33 4.12
N GLU A 55 -8.95 11.51 3.51
CA GLU A 55 -7.72 12.27 3.28
C GLU A 55 -7.17 12.85 4.58
N ILE A 56 -8.03 13.35 5.48
CA ILE A 56 -7.61 13.75 6.84
C ILE A 56 -6.96 12.56 7.57
N ALA A 57 -7.60 11.39 7.53
CA ALA A 57 -7.03 10.17 8.12
C ALA A 57 -5.66 9.81 7.51
N THR A 58 -5.50 10.02 6.19
CA THR A 58 -4.21 9.80 5.50
C THR A 58 -3.13 10.76 5.99
N GLU A 59 -3.44 12.06 6.13
CA GLU A 59 -2.46 13.05 6.62
C GLU A 59 -2.08 12.80 8.09
N LYS A 60 -3.06 12.49 8.96
CA LYS A 60 -2.80 12.08 10.35
C LYS A 60 -1.85 10.88 10.41
N HIS A 61 -2.08 9.86 9.58
CA HIS A 61 -1.22 8.69 9.50
C HIS A 61 0.21 9.00 9.02
N LYS A 62 0.40 9.97 8.11
CA LYS A 62 1.74 10.37 7.67
C LYS A 62 2.55 10.92 8.82
N ILE A 63 1.98 11.82 9.61
CA ILE A 63 2.63 12.43 10.78
C ILE A 63 3.00 11.33 11.78
N LEU A 64 2.02 10.51 12.15
CA LEU A 64 2.19 9.39 13.07
C LEU A 64 3.30 8.44 12.60
N SER A 65 3.34 8.08 11.32
CA SER A 65 4.36 7.17 10.77
C SER A 65 5.79 7.69 10.96
N LYS A 66 5.99 9.01 10.91
CA LYS A 66 7.29 9.65 11.19
C LYS A 66 7.66 9.48 12.67
N VAL A 67 6.73 9.80 13.56
CA VAL A 67 6.91 9.68 15.01
C VAL A 67 7.21 8.25 15.42
N LEU A 68 6.42 7.28 14.95
CA LEU A 68 6.61 5.86 15.25
C LEU A 68 7.95 5.32 14.75
N LEU A 69 8.43 5.81 13.60
CA LEU A 69 9.77 5.42 13.13
C LEU A 69 10.86 5.99 14.04
N ILE A 70 10.73 7.23 14.51
CA ILE A 70 11.70 7.81 15.44
C ILE A 70 11.67 7.05 16.78
N PHE A 71 10.49 6.63 17.26
CA PHE A 71 10.39 5.74 18.42
C PHE A 71 11.15 4.44 18.23
N GLU A 72 10.98 3.78 17.08
CA GLU A 72 11.67 2.52 16.78
C GLU A 72 13.19 2.70 16.71
N VAL A 73 13.68 3.80 16.11
CA VAL A 73 15.11 4.12 16.07
C VAL A 73 15.66 4.38 17.48
N LEU A 74 15.01 5.24 18.25
CA LEU A 74 15.45 5.55 19.62
C LEU A 74 15.42 4.32 20.53
N LYS A 75 14.44 3.42 20.37
CA LYS A 75 14.35 2.18 21.15
C LYS A 75 15.52 1.23 20.91
N GLN A 76 16.17 1.29 19.75
CA GLN A 76 17.34 0.47 19.45
C GLN A 76 18.61 1.00 20.11
N GLU A 77 18.62 2.26 20.56
CA GLU A 77 19.77 2.88 21.21
C GLU A 77 19.81 2.55 22.72
N PRO A 78 20.99 2.26 23.29
CA PRO A 78 21.12 1.78 24.67
C PRO A 78 20.67 2.79 25.73
N GLN A 79 20.77 4.08 25.44
CA GLN A 79 20.32 5.16 26.31
C GLN A 79 19.02 5.82 25.82
N LYS A 80 18.39 5.28 24.77
CA LYS A 80 17.23 5.86 24.09
C LYS A 80 17.43 7.32 23.65
N ILE A 81 18.68 7.63 23.30
CA ILE A 81 19.13 8.95 22.88
C ILE A 81 19.96 8.74 21.61
N ILE A 82 19.79 9.64 20.63
CA ILE A 82 20.54 9.64 19.38
C ILE A 82 20.95 11.07 18.99
N SER A 83 22.11 11.24 18.35
CA SER A 83 22.47 12.55 17.82
C SER A 83 21.60 12.90 16.61
N ILE A 84 21.31 14.18 16.38
CA ILE A 84 20.53 14.59 15.18
C ILE A 84 21.26 14.22 13.88
N ARG A 85 22.60 14.16 13.92
CA ARG A 85 23.44 13.75 12.78
C ARG A 85 23.23 12.27 12.43
N GLU A 86 23.17 11.39 13.42
CA GLU A 86 22.88 9.96 13.22
C GLU A 86 21.42 9.75 12.83
N LEU A 87 20.49 10.50 13.42
CA LEU A 87 19.08 10.43 13.05
C LEU A 87 18.83 10.86 11.59
N ASP A 88 19.63 11.77 11.03
CA ASP A 88 19.55 12.17 9.62
C ASP A 88 19.89 11.03 8.64
N GLN A 89 20.58 9.98 9.08
CA GLN A 89 20.79 8.76 8.28
C GLN A 89 19.48 8.04 7.96
N TYR A 90 18.49 8.15 8.85
CA TYR A 90 17.15 7.57 8.69
C TYR A 90 16.17 8.47 7.93
N ARG A 91 16.59 9.66 7.47
CA ARG A 91 15.73 10.67 6.86
C ARG A 91 14.87 10.17 5.70
N ARG A 92 15.43 9.28 4.86
CA ARG A 92 14.69 8.67 3.74
C ARG A 92 13.53 7.80 4.22
N GLN A 93 13.71 7.11 5.34
CA GLN A 93 12.68 6.26 5.95
C GLN A 93 11.64 7.10 6.71
N ILE A 94 12.09 8.16 7.40
CA ILE A 94 11.21 9.15 8.07
C ILE A 94 10.36 9.92 7.06
N ASN A 95 10.73 9.89 5.77
CA ASN A 95 10.02 10.60 4.71
C ASN A 95 9.91 12.11 5.02
N LEU A 96 11.02 12.70 5.48
CA LEU A 96 11.18 14.13 5.69
C LEU A 96 12.13 14.70 4.62
N PRO A 97 11.62 15.16 3.46
CA PRO A 97 12.46 15.65 2.37
C PRO A 97 13.27 16.89 2.78
N LYS A 98 14.33 17.21 2.03
CA LYS A 98 15.01 18.51 2.17
C LYS A 98 14.11 19.59 1.54
N PRO A 99 14.01 20.80 2.11
CA PRO A 99 14.87 21.40 3.14
C PRO A 99 14.49 21.14 4.61
N HIS A 100 13.37 20.48 4.90
CA HIS A 100 12.79 20.34 6.24
C HIS A 100 13.76 19.79 7.31
N LYS A 101 13.98 20.49 8.42
CA LYS A 101 14.95 20.05 9.43
C LYS A 101 14.32 19.01 10.38
N ILE A 102 15.03 17.91 10.66
CA ILE A 102 14.58 16.90 11.65
C ILE A 102 14.41 17.56 13.03
N SER A 103 15.34 18.44 13.43
CA SER A 103 15.24 19.19 14.68
C SER A 103 13.99 20.08 14.74
N ALA A 104 13.60 20.71 13.63
CA ALA A 104 12.36 21.49 13.56
C ALA A 104 11.14 20.59 13.77
N PHE A 105 11.07 19.44 13.08
CA PHE A 105 10.00 18.46 13.28
C PHE A 105 9.90 17.97 14.74
N LEU A 106 11.02 17.63 15.36
CA LEU A 106 11.06 17.15 16.74
C LEU A 106 10.57 18.22 17.73
N ARG A 107 10.93 19.50 17.51
CA ARG A 107 10.41 20.61 18.33
C ARG A 107 8.90 20.75 18.27
N LYS A 108 8.25 20.30 17.19
CA LYS A 108 6.78 20.31 17.08
C LYS A 108 6.08 19.29 17.98
N SER A 109 6.83 18.36 18.59
CA SER A 109 6.28 17.34 19.50
C SER A 109 7.04 17.30 20.83
N PRO A 110 7.04 18.40 21.62
CA PRO A 110 7.86 18.51 22.83
C PRO A 110 7.40 17.59 23.97
N LYS A 111 6.17 17.04 23.88
CA LYS A 111 5.69 16.00 24.81
C LYS A 111 6.27 14.62 24.52
N LEU A 112 6.85 14.43 23.33
CA LEU A 112 7.39 13.14 22.89
C LEU A 112 8.92 13.13 22.87
N PHE A 113 9.53 14.25 22.51
CA PHE A 113 10.96 14.34 22.27
C PHE A 113 11.60 15.46 23.08
N GLU A 114 12.74 15.17 23.66
CA GLU A 114 13.61 16.13 24.34
C GLU A 114 14.84 16.42 23.49
N LEU A 115 15.10 17.69 23.24
CA LEU A 115 16.29 18.14 22.50
C LEU A 115 17.23 18.87 23.44
N TYR A 116 18.49 18.46 23.45
CA TYR A 116 19.52 19.12 24.25
C TYR A 116 20.86 19.19 23.52
N LYS A 117 21.65 20.22 23.82
CA LYS A 117 23.01 20.40 23.29
C LYS A 117 24.00 19.82 24.31
N ASP A 118 24.97 19.04 23.85
CA ASP A 118 26.07 18.58 24.71
C ASP A 118 27.09 19.69 24.97
N HIS A 119 28.11 19.40 25.78
CA HIS A 119 29.20 20.32 26.10
C HIS A 119 30.06 20.71 24.88
N ARG A 120 29.91 20.02 23.73
CA ARG A 120 30.59 20.28 22.46
C ARG A 120 29.67 21.01 21.46
N GLY A 121 28.44 21.33 21.86
CA GLY A 121 27.43 21.97 21.00
C GLY A 121 26.67 21.02 20.06
N ILE A 122 26.88 19.71 20.15
CA ILE A 122 26.17 18.71 19.33
C ILE A 122 24.74 18.57 19.85
N LEU A 123 23.77 18.59 18.93
CA LEU A 123 22.36 18.44 19.25
C LEU A 123 21.97 16.95 19.32
N TRP A 124 21.41 16.57 20.45
CA TRP A 124 20.91 15.22 20.76
C TRP A 124 19.39 15.23 20.90
N CYS A 125 18.78 14.08 20.62
CA CYS A 125 17.36 13.81 20.78
C CYS A 125 17.18 12.60 21.69
N GLY A 126 16.34 12.73 22.71
CA GLY A 126 15.89 11.63 23.57
C GLY A 126 14.36 11.56 23.63
N MET A 127 13.85 10.47 24.21
CA MET A 127 12.43 10.36 24.57
C MET A 127 12.14 11.10 25.88
N THR A 128 10.99 11.76 25.96
CA THR A 128 10.42 12.18 27.25
C THR A 128 9.94 10.96 28.04
N LYS A 129 9.69 11.13 29.34
CA LYS A 129 9.09 10.06 30.16
C LYS A 129 7.74 9.62 29.61
N GLU A 130 6.90 10.56 29.16
CA GLU A 130 5.61 10.26 28.55
C GLU A 130 5.74 9.44 27.27
N ALA A 131 6.77 9.68 26.45
CA ALA A 131 7.05 8.85 25.28
C ALA A 131 7.54 7.45 25.66
N GLU A 132 8.37 7.33 26.69
CA GLU A 132 8.79 6.01 27.19
C GLU A 132 7.61 5.18 27.68
N ASP A 133 6.70 5.80 28.43
CA ASP A 133 5.48 5.16 28.92
C ASP A 133 4.59 4.71 27.74
N LEU A 134 4.45 5.53 26.69
CA LEU A 134 3.74 5.18 25.46
C LEU A 134 4.37 3.98 24.74
N VAL A 135 5.71 3.90 24.66
CA VAL A 135 6.40 2.77 24.02
C VAL A 135 6.19 1.47 24.81
N GLN A 136 6.21 1.54 26.15
CA GLN A 136 5.90 0.38 26.99
C GLN A 136 4.45 -0.07 26.83
N GLU A 137 3.52 0.87 26.73
CA GLU A 137 2.11 0.59 26.48
C GLU A 137 1.92 -0.12 25.11
N GLU A 138 2.60 0.34 24.05
CA GLU A 138 2.56 -0.30 22.73
C GLU A 138 3.00 -1.77 22.81
N GLU A 139 4.12 -2.04 23.49
CA GLU A 139 4.65 -3.40 23.67
C GLU A 139 3.66 -4.30 24.42
N ALA A 140 3.06 -3.78 25.50
CA ALA A 140 2.07 -4.52 26.28
C ALA A 140 0.82 -4.85 25.45
N ILE A 141 0.35 -3.91 24.62
CA ILE A 141 -0.79 -4.13 23.72
C ILE A 141 -0.44 -5.19 22.67
N ILE A 142 0.75 -5.12 22.06
CA ILE A 142 1.18 -6.10 21.05
C ILE A 142 1.25 -7.50 21.65
N GLU A 143 1.80 -7.63 22.86
CA GLU A 143 1.89 -8.92 23.54
C GLU A 143 0.49 -9.47 23.88
N GLN A 144 -0.41 -8.63 24.40
CA GLN A 144 -1.79 -9.03 24.71
C GLN A 144 -2.57 -9.47 23.47
N GLN A 145 -2.30 -8.87 22.30
CA GLN A 145 -2.96 -9.20 21.03
C GLN A 145 -2.23 -10.29 20.23
N SER A 146 -1.17 -10.88 20.77
CA SER A 146 -0.30 -11.80 20.03
C SER A 146 -1.04 -13.02 19.49
N ASP A 147 -1.96 -13.62 20.25
CA ASP A 147 -2.77 -14.77 19.81
C ASP A 147 -3.67 -14.39 18.62
N LYS A 148 -4.27 -13.20 18.68
CA LYS A 148 -5.12 -12.71 17.59
C LYS A 148 -4.29 -12.41 16.34
N ALA A 149 -3.11 -11.81 16.50
CA ALA A 149 -2.19 -11.60 15.39
C ALA A 149 -1.74 -12.93 14.77
N ALA A 150 -1.51 -13.97 15.57
CA ALA A 150 -1.21 -15.31 15.08
C ALA A 150 -2.37 -15.93 14.29
N GLU A 151 -3.62 -15.75 14.72
CA GLU A 151 -4.81 -16.13 13.94
C GLU A 151 -4.81 -15.42 12.58
N LEU A 152 -4.60 -14.09 12.54
CA LEU A 152 -4.61 -13.31 11.29
C LEU A 152 -3.52 -13.76 10.32
N VAL A 153 -2.29 -13.97 10.81
CA VAL A 153 -1.18 -14.50 9.99
C VAL A 153 -1.52 -15.89 9.46
N THR A 154 -2.09 -16.76 10.30
CA THR A 154 -2.53 -18.10 9.89
C THR A 154 -3.59 -18.03 8.79
N ARG A 155 -4.57 -17.13 8.93
CA ARG A 155 -5.61 -16.91 7.92
C ARG A 155 -5.04 -16.38 6.61
N MET A 156 -4.04 -15.51 6.65
CA MET A 156 -3.31 -15.11 5.44
C MET A 156 -2.63 -16.30 4.75
N LEU A 157 -1.98 -17.19 5.51
CA LEU A 157 -1.42 -18.42 4.96
C LEU A 157 -2.52 -19.31 4.37
N MET A 158 -3.67 -19.44 5.04
CA MET A 158 -4.81 -20.20 4.55
C MET A 158 -5.39 -19.65 3.24
N MET A 159 -5.34 -18.33 3.00
CA MET A 159 -5.74 -17.74 1.71
C MET A 159 -4.74 -17.99 0.59
N SER A 160 -3.47 -18.26 0.91
CA SER A 160 -2.44 -18.50 -0.10
C SER A 160 -2.59 -19.86 -0.80
N VAL A 161 -2.23 -19.92 -2.08
CA VAL A 161 -2.36 -21.14 -2.92
C VAL A 161 -1.51 -22.30 -2.41
N ASP A 162 -0.28 -22.00 -1.99
CA ASP A 162 0.67 -23.01 -1.52
C ASP A 162 0.73 -23.10 0.01
N LYS A 163 -0.20 -22.41 0.71
CA LYS A 163 -0.24 -22.30 2.18
C LYS A 163 1.08 -21.80 2.77
N ARG A 164 1.78 -20.97 1.99
CA ARG A 164 3.11 -20.43 2.25
C ARG A 164 3.18 -18.99 1.79
N LEU A 165 3.85 -18.14 2.59
CA LEU A 165 4.14 -16.75 2.25
C LEU A 165 5.59 -16.44 2.61
N ALA A 166 6.27 -15.65 1.77
CA ALA A 166 7.63 -15.21 2.07
C ALA A 166 7.63 -14.34 3.34
N LEU A 167 8.55 -14.62 4.27
CA LEU A 167 8.64 -13.89 5.54
C LEU A 167 8.93 -12.41 5.31
N ASP A 168 9.82 -12.10 4.36
CA ASP A 168 10.12 -10.71 3.99
C ASP A 168 8.86 -9.95 3.60
N LYS A 169 7.95 -10.60 2.84
CA LYS A 169 6.69 -9.95 2.47
C LYS A 169 5.88 -9.63 3.71
N ILE A 170 5.71 -10.55 4.67
CA ILE A 170 4.93 -10.29 5.89
C ILE A 170 5.56 -9.18 6.75
N VAL A 171 6.89 -9.15 6.87
CA VAL A 171 7.63 -8.13 7.63
C VAL A 171 7.32 -6.71 7.14
N HIS A 172 7.05 -6.51 5.84
CA HIS A 172 6.71 -5.19 5.30
C HIS A 172 5.37 -4.64 5.84
N PHE A 173 4.50 -5.50 6.37
CA PHE A 173 3.16 -5.20 6.90
C PHE A 173 3.15 -5.23 8.43
N ARG A 174 4.30 -5.43 9.06
CA ARG A 174 4.42 -5.66 10.50
C ARG A 174 3.62 -4.63 11.30
N ARG A 175 3.77 -3.34 10.99
CA ARG A 175 3.03 -2.24 11.64
C ARG A 175 1.55 -2.21 11.28
N ASP A 176 1.17 -2.59 10.06
CA ASP A 176 -0.24 -2.60 9.62
C ASP A 176 -1.03 -3.75 10.28
N LEU A 177 -0.35 -4.87 10.59
CA LEU A 177 -0.92 -6.06 11.24
C LEU A 177 -0.76 -6.08 12.78
N GLY A 178 0.05 -5.19 13.35
CA GLY A 178 0.31 -5.16 14.80
C GLY A 178 1.31 -6.20 15.27
N LEU A 179 2.23 -6.62 14.39
CA LEU A 179 3.26 -7.59 14.70
C LEU A 179 4.46 -6.92 15.40
N PRO A 180 5.14 -7.60 16.33
CA PRO A 180 6.28 -7.03 17.06
C PRO A 180 7.53 -6.93 16.18
N VAL A 181 8.49 -6.09 16.56
CA VAL A 181 9.74 -5.82 15.80
C VAL A 181 10.55 -7.09 15.55
N ASP A 182 10.59 -7.98 16.54
CA ASP A 182 11.28 -9.27 16.52
C ASP A 182 10.48 -10.37 15.81
N PHE A 183 9.45 -10.00 15.03
CA PHE A 183 8.56 -10.90 14.30
C PHE A 183 9.32 -12.06 13.64
N ARG A 184 10.36 -11.73 12.85
CA ARG A 184 11.11 -12.69 12.04
C ARG A 184 11.91 -13.70 12.86
N ASN A 185 12.46 -13.29 14.00
CA ASN A 185 13.49 -14.06 14.71
C ASN A 185 12.94 -14.80 15.93
N HIS A 186 11.91 -14.26 16.59
CA HIS A 186 11.41 -14.81 17.85
C HIS A 186 9.92 -15.13 17.77
N TRP A 187 9.10 -14.16 17.38
CA TRP A 187 7.65 -14.29 17.41
C TRP A 187 7.12 -15.43 16.53
N VAL A 188 7.67 -15.62 15.33
CA VAL A 188 7.26 -16.69 14.40
C VAL A 188 7.44 -18.10 14.96
N HIS A 189 8.30 -18.28 15.97
CA HIS A 189 8.54 -19.57 16.61
C HIS A 189 7.65 -19.82 17.83
N ARG A 190 6.88 -18.82 18.30
CA ARG A 190 5.99 -18.94 19.46
C ARG A 190 4.70 -19.72 19.15
N PHE A 191 4.34 -19.88 17.88
CA PHE A 191 3.09 -20.51 17.44
C PHE A 191 3.32 -21.74 16.55
N PRO A 192 4.08 -22.76 17.01
CA PRO A 192 4.47 -23.90 16.20
C PRO A 192 3.28 -24.76 15.74
N ASP A 193 2.17 -24.72 16.47
CA ASP A 193 0.94 -25.43 16.12
C ASP A 193 0.23 -24.83 14.91
N TYR A 194 0.51 -23.57 14.57
CA TYR A 194 -0.18 -22.84 13.49
C TYR A 194 0.66 -22.78 12.23
N PHE A 195 1.93 -22.42 12.38
CA PHE A 195 2.83 -22.23 11.26
C PHE A 195 4.29 -22.47 11.66
N ARG A 196 5.14 -22.67 10.66
CA ARG A 196 6.58 -22.86 10.84
C ARG A 196 7.39 -22.17 9.75
N VAL A 197 8.63 -21.84 10.07
CA VAL A 197 9.58 -21.31 9.10
C VAL A 197 10.16 -22.46 8.27
N VAL A 198 10.17 -22.31 6.95
CA VAL A 198 10.75 -23.26 6.00
C VAL A 198 11.63 -22.55 4.98
N TYR A 199 12.61 -23.27 4.47
CA TYR A 199 13.52 -22.82 3.42
C TYR A 199 13.19 -23.54 2.11
N PRO A 200 13.20 -22.86 0.96
CA PRO A 200 12.94 -23.48 -0.32
C PRO A 200 14.06 -24.48 -0.66
N PHE A 201 13.71 -25.61 -1.28
CA PHE A 201 14.66 -26.59 -1.80
C PHE A 201 15.33 -26.11 -3.11
N LYS A 202 15.69 -24.83 -3.19
CA LYS A 202 16.42 -24.26 -4.32
C LYS A 202 17.82 -23.89 -3.81
N PRO A 203 18.89 -24.47 -4.38
CA PRO A 203 20.25 -24.32 -3.84
C PRO A 203 20.82 -22.88 -3.85
N TYR A 204 20.10 -21.91 -4.42
CA TYR A 204 20.50 -20.50 -4.51
C TYR A 204 19.45 -19.54 -3.91
N ASP A 205 18.39 -20.07 -3.28
CA ASP A 205 17.32 -19.27 -2.70
C ASP A 205 17.39 -19.36 -1.18
N GLU A 206 18.01 -18.36 -0.56
CA GLU A 206 18.10 -18.22 0.91
C GLU A 206 16.83 -17.60 1.51
N SER A 207 15.78 -17.38 0.71
CA SER A 207 14.55 -16.74 1.16
C SER A 207 13.84 -17.60 2.19
N GLU A 208 13.36 -16.98 3.26
CA GLU A 208 12.61 -17.68 4.30
C GLU A 208 11.11 -17.58 4.05
N TYR A 209 10.40 -18.69 4.23
CA TYR A 209 8.95 -18.76 4.07
C TYR A 209 8.28 -19.18 5.36
N LEU A 210 7.12 -18.61 5.62
CA LEU A 210 6.23 -19.09 6.66
C LEU A 210 5.24 -20.07 6.01
N GLU A 211 5.17 -21.29 6.53
CA GLU A 211 4.29 -22.36 6.06
C GLU A 211 3.21 -22.67 7.11
N LEU A 212 1.97 -22.86 6.65
CA LEU A 212 0.88 -23.35 7.48
C LEU A 212 1.14 -24.78 7.97
N VAL A 213 1.05 -25.01 9.27
CA VAL A 213 1.20 -26.33 9.88
C VAL A 213 -0.16 -27.02 10.04
N ASN A 214 -1.15 -26.29 10.57
CA ASN A 214 -2.46 -26.85 10.87
C ASN A 214 -3.58 -26.00 10.27
N TRP A 215 -4.46 -26.64 9.48
CA TRP A 215 -5.65 -26.00 8.93
C TRP A 215 -6.80 -26.05 9.94
N ARG A 216 -7.23 -24.89 10.43
CA ARG A 216 -8.40 -24.75 11.31
C ARG A 216 -9.61 -24.29 10.53
N SER A 217 -10.60 -25.16 10.34
CA SER A 217 -11.83 -24.88 9.58
C SER A 217 -12.62 -23.68 10.14
N SER A 218 -12.66 -23.52 11.46
CA SER A 218 -13.30 -22.36 12.12
C SER A 218 -12.65 -21.01 11.79
N TRP A 219 -11.40 -21.00 11.31
CA TRP A 219 -10.69 -19.79 10.86
C TRP A 219 -10.84 -19.52 9.37
N ALA A 220 -11.35 -20.49 8.60
CA ALA A 220 -11.57 -20.40 7.15
C ALA A 220 -12.86 -19.64 6.77
N MET A 221 -13.36 -18.81 7.67
CA MET A 221 -14.54 -17.97 7.48
C MET A 221 -14.10 -16.52 7.29
N THR A 222 -14.66 -15.85 6.30
CA THR A 222 -14.37 -14.42 6.05
C THR A 222 -14.95 -13.50 7.11
N GLU A 223 -14.36 -12.32 7.29
CA GLU A 223 -14.97 -11.29 8.15
C GLU A 223 -16.36 -10.88 7.66
N LEU A 224 -16.59 -10.96 6.34
CA LEU A 224 -17.90 -10.69 5.77
C LEU A 224 -18.94 -11.74 6.16
N GLU A 225 -18.59 -13.03 6.09
CA GLU A 225 -19.42 -14.13 6.58
C GLU A 225 -19.71 -14.00 8.08
N ARG A 226 -18.68 -13.70 8.88
CA ARG A 226 -18.82 -13.53 10.33
C ARG A 226 -19.79 -12.40 10.69
N LYS A 227 -19.71 -11.26 9.99
CA LYS A 227 -20.67 -10.16 10.17
C LYS A 227 -22.08 -10.54 9.71
N ALA A 228 -22.22 -11.31 8.63
CA ALA A 228 -23.52 -11.79 8.15
C ALA A 228 -24.20 -12.78 9.13
N LEU A 229 -23.42 -13.57 9.87
CA LEU A 229 -23.91 -14.47 10.91
C LEU A 229 -24.33 -13.75 12.22
N GLY A 230 -24.11 -12.44 12.34
CA GLY A 230 -24.61 -11.65 13.47
C GLY A 230 -24.10 -12.09 14.84
N GLY A 231 -22.91 -12.67 14.93
CA GLY A 231 -22.31 -13.12 16.19
C GLY A 231 -22.74 -14.52 16.66
N MET A 232 -23.41 -15.31 15.81
CA MET A 232 -23.60 -16.74 16.07
C MET A 232 -22.25 -17.47 16.10
N GLN A 233 -22.18 -18.58 16.84
CA GLN A 233 -20.96 -19.39 16.89
C GLN A 233 -20.58 -19.89 15.49
N VAL A 234 -19.31 -19.77 15.16
CA VAL A 234 -18.75 -20.31 13.92
C VAL A 234 -18.85 -21.83 14.00
N PRO A 235 -19.46 -22.51 13.01
CA PRO A 235 -19.49 -23.96 12.98
C PRO A 235 -18.07 -24.52 12.95
N ASP A 236 -17.76 -25.48 13.82
CA ASP A 236 -16.44 -26.12 13.86
C ASP A 236 -16.08 -26.78 12.52
N ASP A 237 -17.08 -27.29 11.81
CA ASP A 237 -16.97 -27.93 10.49
C ASP A 237 -17.22 -26.96 9.32
N HIS A 238 -16.93 -25.66 9.48
CA HIS A 238 -17.12 -24.70 8.39
C HIS A 238 -16.27 -25.05 7.15
N VAL A 239 -16.93 -25.16 5.99
CA VAL A 239 -16.29 -25.45 4.71
C VAL A 239 -16.29 -24.20 3.84
N ALA A 240 -15.10 -23.69 3.55
CA ALA A 240 -14.92 -22.60 2.61
C ALA A 240 -15.31 -23.05 1.18
N GLY A 241 -16.29 -22.38 0.59
CA GLY A 241 -16.85 -22.77 -0.71
C GLY A 241 -17.34 -21.58 -1.53
N LEU A 242 -18.45 -21.79 -2.24
CA LEU A 242 -19.09 -20.75 -3.04
C LEU A 242 -19.93 -19.83 -2.15
N LEU A 243 -19.73 -18.51 -2.28
CA LEU A 243 -20.40 -17.48 -1.49
C LEU A 243 -21.26 -16.59 -2.39
N SER A 244 -22.40 -16.15 -1.87
CA SER A 244 -23.32 -15.18 -2.51
C SER A 244 -23.56 -13.96 -1.63
N LEU A 245 -22.51 -13.53 -0.91
CA LEU A 245 -22.59 -12.37 -0.01
C LEU A 245 -22.41 -11.05 -0.77
N SER A 246 -23.15 -10.05 -0.32
CA SER A 246 -23.00 -8.67 -0.75
C SER A 246 -21.99 -7.93 0.13
N PHE A 247 -21.21 -7.04 -0.48
CA PHE A 247 -20.27 -6.20 0.25
C PHE A 247 -21.00 -4.97 0.80
N PRO A 248 -20.75 -4.57 2.06
CA PRO A 248 -21.21 -3.28 2.56
C PRO A 248 -20.62 -2.17 1.70
N MET A 249 -21.47 -1.27 1.21
CA MET A 249 -21.05 -0.16 0.38
C MET A 249 -21.40 1.15 1.05
N LYS A 250 -20.42 2.06 1.14
CA LYS A 250 -20.65 3.46 1.50
C LYS A 250 -20.24 4.33 0.32
N PHE A 251 -21.08 5.30 0.00
CA PHE A 251 -20.85 6.25 -1.08
C PHE A 251 -20.90 7.66 -0.52
N PRO A 252 -19.97 8.54 -0.95
CA PRO A 252 -20.05 9.94 -0.53
C PRO A 252 -21.31 10.61 -1.11
N PRO A 253 -21.81 11.67 -0.47
CA PRO A 253 -23.06 12.33 -0.84
C PRO A 253 -23.08 12.86 -2.29
N ASP A 254 -21.92 13.22 -2.83
CA ASP A 254 -21.76 13.79 -4.17
C ASP A 254 -21.95 12.76 -5.31
N TYR A 255 -22.11 11.48 -4.99
CA TYR A 255 -22.09 10.38 -5.97
C TYR A 255 -23.47 9.91 -6.41
N LYS A 256 -24.54 10.60 -5.97
CA LYS A 256 -25.93 10.22 -6.26
C LYS A 256 -26.22 9.98 -7.75
N GLN A 257 -25.66 10.82 -8.64
CA GLN A 257 -25.88 10.68 -10.08
C GLN A 257 -25.16 9.46 -10.68
N ILE A 258 -23.95 9.14 -10.19
CA ILE A 258 -23.19 7.96 -10.60
C ILE A 258 -23.89 6.69 -10.11
N LEU A 259 -24.40 6.70 -8.88
CA LEU A 259 -25.16 5.59 -8.32
C LEU A 259 -26.40 5.26 -9.15
N SER A 260 -27.17 6.28 -9.53
CA SER A 260 -28.35 6.10 -10.37
C SER A 260 -28.02 5.44 -11.71
N ARG A 261 -26.95 5.88 -12.38
CA ARG A 261 -26.54 5.37 -13.69
C ARG A 261 -26.03 3.92 -13.66
N TYR A 262 -25.36 3.51 -12.58
CA TYR A 262 -24.70 2.20 -12.48
C TYR A 262 -25.39 1.22 -11.53
N LYS A 263 -26.56 1.59 -10.99
CA LYS A 263 -27.33 0.79 -10.03
C LYS A 263 -27.46 -0.68 -10.45
N GLY A 264 -27.90 -0.94 -11.69
CA GLY A 264 -28.04 -2.31 -12.19
C GLY A 264 -26.72 -3.10 -12.26
N LYS A 265 -25.60 -2.45 -12.62
CA LYS A 265 -24.28 -3.12 -12.64
C LYS A 265 -23.78 -3.41 -11.22
N ILE A 266 -24.03 -2.50 -10.28
CA ILE A 266 -23.70 -2.68 -8.86
C ILE A 266 -24.53 -3.82 -8.28
N GLU A 267 -25.84 -3.85 -8.52
CA GLU A 267 -26.72 -4.93 -8.06
C GLU A 267 -26.34 -6.29 -8.65
N ASN A 268 -26.03 -6.36 -9.94
CA ASN A 268 -25.57 -7.59 -10.59
C ASN A 268 -24.22 -8.06 -10.01
N PHE A 269 -23.33 -7.14 -9.66
CA PHE A 269 -22.09 -7.48 -8.97
C PHE A 269 -22.36 -8.01 -7.56
N GLN A 270 -23.27 -7.39 -6.81
CA GLN A 270 -23.60 -7.79 -5.44
C GLN A 270 -24.23 -9.19 -5.39
N LYS A 271 -25.15 -9.51 -6.32
CA LYS A 271 -25.84 -10.82 -6.39
C LYS A 271 -24.99 -11.97 -6.91
N ARG A 272 -23.84 -11.68 -7.54
CA ARG A 272 -23.01 -12.70 -8.20
C ARG A 272 -22.37 -13.64 -7.19
N GLU A 273 -22.34 -14.93 -7.48
CA GLU A 273 -21.59 -15.89 -6.66
C GLU A 273 -20.09 -15.80 -6.92
N TYR A 274 -19.29 -16.09 -5.89
CA TYR A 274 -17.84 -16.10 -5.99
C TYR A 274 -17.25 -17.10 -5.00
N LEU A 275 -16.08 -17.62 -5.33
CA LEU A 275 -15.38 -18.56 -4.48
C LEU A 275 -14.78 -17.84 -3.26
N SER A 276 -14.89 -18.43 -2.07
CA SER A 276 -14.32 -17.91 -0.82
C SER A 276 -12.80 -17.64 -0.95
N PRO A 277 -12.27 -16.61 -0.29
CA PRO A 277 -10.82 -16.37 -0.18
C PRO A 277 -10.03 -17.58 0.31
N TYR A 278 -10.62 -18.43 1.17
CA TYR A 278 -9.98 -19.60 1.76
C TYR A 278 -10.14 -20.88 0.92
N ALA A 279 -11.02 -20.89 -0.07
CA ALA A 279 -11.21 -22.04 -0.94
C ALA A 279 -10.15 -22.09 -2.06
N ASP A 280 -9.90 -23.28 -2.61
CA ASP A 280 -8.86 -23.49 -3.61
C ASP A 280 -9.21 -22.81 -4.95
N ALA A 281 -8.37 -21.86 -5.35
CA ALA A 281 -8.58 -21.03 -6.53
C ALA A 281 -7.70 -21.40 -7.73
N ARG A 282 -6.97 -22.52 -7.69
CA ARG A 282 -6.07 -22.96 -8.79
C ARG A 282 -6.80 -23.10 -10.13
N GLU A 283 -8.05 -23.55 -10.11
CA GLU A 283 -8.85 -23.77 -11.31
C GLU A 283 -9.60 -22.52 -11.80
N LEU A 284 -9.50 -21.40 -11.07
CA LEU A 284 -10.26 -20.20 -11.38
C LEU A 284 -9.67 -19.48 -12.59
N LYS A 285 -10.44 -19.44 -13.69
CA LYS A 285 -10.01 -18.84 -14.94
C LYS A 285 -9.83 -17.32 -14.80
N ALA A 286 -8.62 -16.84 -15.07
CA ALA A 286 -8.31 -15.41 -15.05
C ALA A 286 -9.17 -14.63 -16.07
N GLY A 287 -9.61 -13.43 -15.67
CA GLY A 287 -10.41 -12.52 -16.51
C GLY A 287 -11.92 -12.75 -16.45
N THR A 288 -12.41 -13.80 -15.80
CA THR A 288 -13.85 -13.97 -15.55
C THR A 288 -14.36 -12.97 -14.51
N LEU A 289 -15.67 -12.76 -14.50
CA LEU A 289 -16.32 -11.87 -13.53
C LEU A 289 -16.28 -12.46 -12.10
N GLU A 290 -16.32 -13.79 -11.96
CA GLU A 290 -16.14 -14.50 -10.70
C GLU A 290 -14.72 -14.34 -10.15
N PHE A 291 -13.71 -14.45 -11.01
CA PHE A 291 -12.31 -14.18 -10.66
C PHE A 291 -12.13 -12.76 -10.11
N ASN A 292 -12.73 -11.76 -10.78
CA ASN A 292 -12.68 -10.38 -10.32
C ASN A 292 -13.44 -10.18 -8.99
N LYS A 293 -14.59 -10.85 -8.80
CA LYS A 293 -15.35 -10.76 -7.54
C LYS A 293 -14.61 -11.43 -6.38
N ARG A 294 -13.99 -12.59 -6.58
CA ARG A 294 -13.12 -13.23 -5.58
C ARG A 294 -11.95 -12.32 -5.21
N ALA A 295 -11.31 -11.67 -6.19
CA ALA A 295 -10.22 -10.75 -5.90
C ALA A 295 -10.67 -9.57 -5.03
N VAL A 296 -11.89 -9.04 -5.24
CA VAL A 296 -12.50 -8.05 -4.33
C VAL A 296 -12.68 -8.63 -2.93
N ALA A 297 -13.16 -9.87 -2.81
CA ALA A 297 -13.32 -10.54 -1.51
C ALA A 297 -11.99 -10.73 -0.78
N VAL A 298 -10.93 -11.16 -1.48
CA VAL A 298 -9.58 -11.31 -0.92
C VAL A 298 -9.03 -9.97 -0.43
N MET A 299 -9.15 -8.90 -1.23
CA MET A 299 -8.69 -7.56 -0.82
C MET A 299 -9.49 -7.04 0.38
N HIS A 300 -10.81 -7.27 0.40
CA HIS A 300 -11.67 -6.92 1.53
C HIS A 300 -11.23 -7.67 2.79
N GLU A 301 -10.98 -8.97 2.70
CA GLU A 301 -10.53 -9.80 3.81
C GLU A 301 -9.17 -9.34 4.34
N LEU A 302 -8.19 -9.13 3.45
CA LEU A 302 -6.85 -8.68 3.85
C LEU A 302 -6.87 -7.28 4.49
N LEU A 303 -7.65 -6.34 3.95
CA LEU A 303 -7.87 -5.04 4.58
C LEU A 303 -8.58 -5.17 5.92
N SER A 304 -9.46 -6.16 6.08
CA SER A 304 -10.12 -6.42 7.35
C SER A 304 -9.16 -6.92 8.43
N PHE A 305 -7.96 -7.40 8.08
CA PHE A 305 -6.94 -7.79 9.06
C PHE A 305 -6.09 -6.62 9.52
N THR A 306 -5.97 -5.55 8.74
CA THR A 306 -5.14 -4.42 9.15
C THR A 306 -5.79 -3.65 10.29
N ILE A 307 -4.97 -3.06 11.16
CA ILE A 307 -5.40 -2.32 12.34
C ILE A 307 -6.31 -1.15 11.96
N GLU A 308 -5.92 -0.40 10.93
CA GLU A 308 -6.65 0.77 10.45
C GLU A 308 -7.62 0.45 9.30
N LYS A 309 -7.78 -0.81 8.89
CA LYS A 309 -8.59 -1.17 7.69
C LYS A 309 -8.16 -0.42 6.42
N ARG A 310 -6.86 -0.09 6.38
CA ARG A 310 -6.15 0.64 5.34
C ARG A 310 -4.85 -0.09 5.02
N LEU A 311 -4.38 0.04 3.78
CA LEU A 311 -3.11 -0.52 3.34
C LEU A 311 -2.53 0.26 2.15
N VAL A 312 -1.21 0.22 1.95
CA VAL A 312 -0.58 0.71 0.71
C VAL A 312 -0.95 -0.20 -0.46
N THR A 313 -1.21 0.33 -1.66
CA THR A 313 -1.64 -0.52 -2.78
C THR A 313 -0.54 -1.43 -3.33
N ASP A 314 0.72 -1.01 -3.24
CA ASP A 314 1.89 -1.78 -3.70
C ASP A 314 2.03 -3.11 -2.94
N TYR A 315 1.60 -3.09 -1.69
CA TYR A 315 1.58 -4.26 -0.84
C TYR A 315 0.56 -5.31 -1.30
N LEU A 316 -0.60 -4.89 -1.81
CA LEU A 316 -1.56 -5.80 -2.44
C LEU A 316 -1.00 -6.43 -3.72
N THR A 317 -0.24 -5.66 -4.51
CA THR A 317 0.35 -6.19 -5.75
C THR A 317 1.47 -7.20 -5.48
N HIS A 318 2.17 -7.08 -4.34
CA HIS A 318 3.21 -8.03 -3.93
C HIS A 318 2.67 -9.44 -3.63
N PHE A 319 1.43 -9.57 -3.15
CA PHE A 319 0.79 -10.86 -2.86
C PHE A 319 -0.11 -11.38 -3.99
N ARG A 320 -0.03 -10.77 -5.17
CA ARG A 320 -0.93 -11.06 -6.28
C ARG A 320 -0.87 -12.52 -6.73
N MET A 321 0.31 -13.13 -6.70
CA MET A 321 0.49 -14.52 -7.13
C MET A 321 -0.03 -15.48 -6.07
N GLU A 322 0.31 -15.24 -4.81
CA GLU A 322 -0.04 -16.11 -3.69
C GLU A 322 -1.55 -16.14 -3.43
N PHE A 323 -2.25 -15.02 -3.62
CA PHE A 323 -3.71 -14.96 -3.42
C PHE A 323 -4.54 -15.05 -4.70
N VAL A 324 -3.91 -15.29 -5.86
CA VAL A 324 -4.60 -15.42 -7.17
C VAL A 324 -5.42 -14.19 -7.50
N MET A 325 -4.73 -13.07 -7.73
CA MET A 325 -5.34 -11.78 -8.04
C MET A 325 -5.01 -11.27 -9.46
N PRO A 326 -5.88 -10.44 -10.08
CA PRO A 326 -5.64 -9.85 -11.40
C PRO A 326 -4.40 -8.95 -11.45
N GLN A 327 -3.76 -8.85 -12.62
CA GLN A 327 -2.62 -7.93 -12.84
C GLN A 327 -2.99 -6.46 -12.58
N LYS A 328 -4.19 -6.04 -13.01
CA LYS A 328 -4.64 -4.65 -12.95
C LYS A 328 -5.44 -4.36 -11.68
N LEU A 329 -4.87 -4.65 -10.50
CA LEU A 329 -5.54 -4.46 -9.20
C LEU A 329 -6.08 -3.04 -9.00
N MET A 330 -5.30 -2.01 -9.36
CA MET A 330 -5.73 -0.61 -9.24
C MET A 330 -7.02 -0.32 -10.02
N ARG A 331 -7.22 -0.94 -11.20
CA ARG A 331 -8.46 -0.78 -11.96
C ARG A 331 -9.65 -1.39 -11.22
N LEU A 332 -9.43 -2.49 -10.50
CA LEU A 332 -10.46 -3.16 -9.71
C LEU A 332 -10.85 -2.31 -8.49
N LEU A 333 -9.87 -1.78 -7.75
CA LEU A 333 -10.10 -0.87 -6.61
C LEU A 333 -10.90 0.36 -7.03
N LEU A 334 -10.48 1.04 -8.11
CA LEU A 334 -11.16 2.24 -8.62
C LEU A 334 -12.55 1.96 -9.22
N LYS A 335 -12.78 0.72 -9.69
CA LYS A 335 -14.10 0.27 -10.19
C LYS A 335 -15.07 0.06 -9.04
N HIS A 336 -14.61 -0.52 -7.93
CA HIS A 336 -15.41 -0.84 -6.75
C HIS A 336 -15.30 0.22 -5.65
N PHE A 337 -15.44 1.49 -6.04
CA PHE A 337 -15.21 2.65 -5.16
C PHE A 337 -16.23 2.81 -4.01
N GLY A 338 -17.34 2.06 -4.04
CA GLY A 338 -18.28 1.99 -2.91
C GLY A 338 -17.80 1.07 -1.78
N ILE A 339 -16.91 0.12 -2.10
CA ILE A 339 -16.31 -0.79 -1.14
C ILE A 339 -14.96 -0.23 -0.70
N PHE A 340 -14.15 0.22 -1.66
CA PHE A 340 -12.81 0.72 -1.42
C PHE A 340 -12.69 2.20 -1.73
N TYR A 341 -11.92 2.92 -0.95
CA TYR A 341 -11.44 4.25 -1.30
C TYR A 341 -9.94 4.19 -1.58
N VAL A 342 -9.47 4.88 -2.63
CA VAL A 342 -8.04 4.99 -2.93
C VAL A 342 -7.63 6.44 -2.78
N SER A 343 -6.87 6.73 -1.71
CA SER A 343 -6.23 8.02 -1.51
C SER A 343 -4.98 8.13 -2.37
N GLU A 344 -4.82 9.30 -2.98
CA GLU A 344 -3.63 9.69 -3.72
C GLU A 344 -2.76 10.70 -2.99
N ARG A 345 -3.08 10.99 -1.73
CA ARG A 345 -2.30 11.90 -0.92
C ARG A 345 -1.00 11.24 -0.49
N GLY A 346 0.11 11.74 -1.02
CA GLY A 346 1.46 11.31 -0.67
C GLY A 346 2.18 10.61 -1.83
N LYS A 347 3.29 9.95 -1.51
CA LYS A 347 4.17 9.34 -2.51
C LYS A 347 3.64 8.01 -3.03
N ARG A 348 2.81 7.33 -2.23
CA ARG A 348 2.22 6.02 -2.53
C ARG A 348 0.71 6.09 -2.35
N PHE A 349 -0.02 5.29 -3.11
CA PHE A 349 -1.47 5.19 -2.98
C PHE A 349 -1.85 4.34 -1.77
N HIS A 350 -2.87 4.78 -1.05
CA HIS A 350 -3.43 4.05 0.08
C HIS A 350 -4.86 3.63 -0.25
N VAL A 351 -5.19 2.37 0.02
CA VAL A 351 -6.54 1.85 -0.10
C VAL A 351 -7.16 1.68 1.27
N PHE A 352 -8.42 2.08 1.39
CA PHE A 352 -9.23 2.02 2.60
C PHE A 352 -10.46 1.16 2.35
N LEU A 353 -10.94 0.50 3.40
CA LEU A 353 -12.26 -0.13 3.40
C LEU A 353 -13.31 0.88 3.85
N ASN A 354 -14.18 1.34 2.94
CA ASN A 354 -15.14 2.42 3.24
C ASN A 354 -16.09 2.07 4.38
N SER A 355 -16.52 0.81 4.46
CA SER A 355 -17.48 0.35 5.46
C SER A 355 -16.94 0.40 6.89
N ALA A 356 -15.62 0.47 7.07
CA ALA A 356 -14.97 0.50 8.37
C ALA A 356 -14.88 1.90 8.99
N TYR A 357 -15.15 2.95 8.21
CA TYR A 357 -15.00 4.34 8.63
C TYR A 357 -16.33 5.07 8.72
N GLU A 358 -16.45 5.95 9.72
CA GLU A 358 -17.51 6.94 9.83
C GLU A 358 -16.86 8.33 9.91
N GLY A 359 -17.02 9.13 8.87
CA GLY A 359 -16.18 10.31 8.68
C GLY A 359 -14.70 9.93 8.58
N SER A 360 -13.86 10.56 9.41
CA SER A 360 -12.40 10.36 9.41
C SER A 360 -11.95 9.31 10.43
N GLU A 361 -12.88 8.76 11.21
CA GLU A 361 -12.60 7.84 12.30
C GLU A 361 -13.01 6.40 11.97
N LEU A 362 -12.28 5.45 12.56
CA LEU A 362 -12.56 4.03 12.45
C LEU A 362 -13.68 3.64 13.41
N ILE A 363 -14.67 2.88 12.92
CA ILE A 363 -15.85 2.47 13.71
C ILE A 363 -15.46 1.47 14.81
N GLU A 364 -14.75 0.40 14.42
CA GLU A 364 -14.28 -0.65 15.33
C GLU A 364 -12.79 -0.43 15.61
N LYS A 365 -12.47 0.26 16.71
CA LYS A 365 -11.07 0.61 17.05
C LYS A 365 -10.35 -0.55 17.72
N HIS A 366 -9.25 -0.98 17.12
CA HIS A 366 -8.27 -1.87 17.77
C HIS A 366 -7.54 -1.09 18.89
N PRO A 367 -7.07 -1.75 19.98
CA PRO A 367 -6.32 -1.05 21.04
C PRO A 367 -5.13 -0.23 20.52
N LEU A 368 -4.37 -0.76 19.56
CA LEU A 368 -3.29 -0.01 18.89
C LEU A 368 -3.79 1.23 18.13
N THR A 369 -5.01 1.24 17.61
CA THR A 369 -5.59 2.44 16.98
C THR A 369 -5.81 3.54 18.02
N VAL A 370 -6.37 3.18 19.18
CA VAL A 370 -6.58 4.12 20.30
C VAL A 370 -5.25 4.67 20.81
N TRP A 371 -4.25 3.78 20.98
CA TRP A 371 -2.90 4.19 21.34
C TRP A 371 -2.27 5.14 20.30
N ARG A 372 -2.46 4.87 19.00
CA ARG A 372 -1.98 5.76 17.91
C ARG A 372 -2.63 7.14 17.96
N GLU A 373 -3.92 7.21 18.26
CA GLU A 373 -4.64 8.47 18.47
C GLU A 373 -4.07 9.25 19.66
N GLN A 374 -3.73 8.55 20.76
CA GLN A 374 -3.07 9.15 21.92
C GLN A 374 -1.67 9.68 21.57
N VAL A 375 -0.84 8.90 20.86
CA VAL A 375 0.48 9.37 20.37
C VAL A 375 0.31 10.62 19.52
N LEU A 376 -0.65 10.62 18.59
CA LEU A 376 -0.90 11.77 17.72
C LEU A 376 -1.36 13.00 18.51
N SER A 377 -2.12 12.83 19.60
CA SER A 377 -2.52 13.95 20.47
C SER A 377 -1.34 14.66 21.16
N PHE A 378 -0.17 14.02 21.21
CA PHE A 378 1.06 14.60 21.75
C PHE A 378 1.91 15.29 20.68
N VAL A 379 1.48 15.21 19.41
CA VAL A 379 2.05 15.92 18.27
C VAL A 379 1.32 17.26 18.08
N GLY A 380 2.04 18.37 18.09
CA GLY A 380 1.45 19.72 17.92
C GLY A 380 1.99 20.75 18.94
N TYR A 381 2.23 21.96 18.45
CA TYR A 381 2.82 23.05 19.23
C TYR A 381 1.86 23.67 20.26
N ARG A 382 2.48 24.20 21.32
CA ARG A 382 1.90 25.08 22.36
C ARG A 382 1.17 26.28 21.71
N LYS A 383 -0.10 26.49 22.09
CA LYS A 383 -0.98 27.68 21.82
C LYS A 383 -1.59 27.80 20.41
N LYS A 384 -2.85 27.35 20.24
CA LYS A 384 -4.08 28.19 20.07
C LYS A 384 -5.26 27.43 19.41
N LYS A 385 -5.05 26.21 18.91
CA LYS A 385 -6.12 25.29 18.48
C LYS A 385 -6.03 24.01 19.29
N GLU A 386 -7.17 23.56 19.82
CA GLU A 386 -7.26 22.35 20.64
C GLU A 386 -7.24 21.06 19.78
N THR A 387 -7.44 21.16 18.47
CA THR A 387 -7.44 20.01 17.55
C THR A 387 -6.82 20.34 16.17
N MET A 388 -6.12 19.36 15.59
CA MET A 388 -5.65 19.38 14.18
C MET A 388 -6.61 18.58 13.31
N ASP A 389 -7.74 19.19 12.96
CA ASP A 389 -8.82 18.49 12.27
C ASP A 389 -8.92 18.82 10.78
N THR A 390 -8.36 19.94 10.32
CA THR A 390 -8.38 20.29 8.89
C THR A 390 -7.15 19.77 8.16
N ILE A 391 -7.32 19.49 6.86
CA ILE A 391 -6.19 19.11 5.99
C ILE A 391 -5.14 20.22 5.96
N GLU A 392 -5.56 21.50 5.94
CA GLU A 392 -4.66 22.66 5.93
C GLU A 392 -3.77 22.68 7.19
N ASP A 393 -4.36 22.51 8.38
CA ASP A 393 -3.59 22.44 9.64
C ASP A 393 -2.55 21.30 9.60
N LEU A 394 -2.93 20.13 9.08
CA LEU A 394 -2.04 18.96 8.96
C LEU A 394 -0.94 19.15 7.90
N GLN A 395 -1.25 19.84 6.80
CA GLN A 395 -0.27 20.17 5.77
C GLN A 395 0.72 21.22 6.28
N GLU A 396 0.25 22.27 6.96
CA GLU A 396 1.11 23.26 7.62
C GLU A 396 2.09 22.58 8.59
N PHE A 397 1.64 21.61 9.39
CA PHE A 397 2.55 20.86 10.27
C PHE A 397 3.70 20.18 9.52
N VAL A 398 3.43 19.67 8.31
CA VAL A 398 4.43 19.01 7.45
C VAL A 398 5.27 20.01 6.64
N ASP A 399 4.70 21.14 6.23
CA ASP A 399 5.27 22.06 5.22
C ASP A 399 5.83 23.39 5.80
N ASP A 400 5.58 23.73 7.07
CA ASP A 400 6.00 24.97 7.74
C ASP A 400 7.52 25.04 8.03
N ASP A 401 8.34 24.98 6.99
CA ASP A 401 9.80 25.23 7.02
C ASP A 401 10.20 26.41 6.11
N LEU A 402 9.26 27.30 5.75
CA LEU A 402 9.56 28.46 4.90
C LEU A 402 9.65 29.80 5.65
N LEU A 403 9.25 29.90 6.94
CA LEU A 403 9.11 31.19 7.61
C LEU A 403 9.84 31.37 8.95
N GLU A 404 10.71 30.46 9.40
CA GLU A 404 11.63 30.76 10.51
C GLU A 404 13.04 31.11 9.99
N ASN A 405 13.16 32.35 9.50
CA ASN A 405 14.42 33.08 9.60
C ASN A 405 14.63 33.44 11.07
N GLU A 406 15.39 32.65 11.82
CA GLU A 406 16.19 33.20 12.91
C GLU A 406 17.60 32.59 12.92
N SER A 407 18.54 33.52 12.89
CA SER A 407 19.97 33.41 13.16
C SER A 407 20.33 32.45 14.29
N GLU A 408 21.14 31.44 14.00
CA GLU A 408 22.26 31.08 14.88
C GLU A 408 23.52 30.92 14.01
N ASP A 409 24.54 31.70 14.37
CA ASP A 409 25.89 31.69 13.82
C ASP A 409 26.51 30.28 13.87
N GLU A 410 26.58 29.60 12.73
CA GLU A 410 27.72 28.72 12.44
C GLU A 410 28.63 29.45 11.45
N ARG A 411 29.64 30.14 12.00
CA ARG A 411 30.75 30.68 11.21
C ARG A 411 31.51 29.52 10.57
N VAL A 412 31.34 29.34 9.27
CA VAL A 412 32.35 28.69 8.42
C VAL A 412 32.77 29.69 7.35
N GLN A 413 34.04 30.08 7.38
CA GLN A 413 34.64 31.04 6.47
C GLN A 413 34.78 30.44 5.07
N VAL A 414 34.20 31.21 4.13
CA VAL A 414 34.38 31.36 2.69
C VAL A 414 35.68 30.81 2.08
N GLU A 415 35.55 30.17 0.92
CA GLU A 415 36.28 30.59 -0.29
C GLU A 415 35.38 30.52 -1.53
N ASN A 416 35.27 31.68 -2.19
CA ASN A 416 34.48 31.95 -3.38
C ASN A 416 35.14 31.34 -4.63
N ASN A 417 34.32 31.01 -5.63
CA ASN A 417 34.55 31.55 -6.97
C ASN A 417 33.25 31.60 -7.80
N GLU A 418 33.03 32.77 -8.37
CA GLU A 418 31.92 33.16 -9.23
C GLU A 418 31.99 32.45 -10.59
N HIS A 419 30.85 32.26 -11.26
CA HIS A 419 30.58 32.98 -12.51
C HIS A 419 29.12 32.90 -12.95
N ASN A 420 28.75 34.02 -13.56
CA ASN A 420 27.47 34.56 -14.01
C ASN A 420 26.96 33.89 -15.31
N MET A 421 25.65 33.95 -15.57
CA MET A 421 25.01 34.30 -16.86
C MET A 421 23.53 33.87 -16.87
N GLY A 422 22.63 34.85 -16.98
CA GLY A 422 21.18 34.65 -17.15
C GLY A 422 20.73 34.57 -18.62
N SER A 423 19.44 34.26 -18.81
CA SER A 423 18.58 34.60 -19.98
C SER A 423 17.19 34.00 -19.73
N LEU A 424 16.18 34.81 -19.38
CA LEU A 424 15.08 35.35 -20.21
C LEU A 424 13.95 34.37 -20.59
N GLU A 425 12.76 34.78 -20.14
CA GLU A 425 11.42 34.78 -20.78
C GLU A 425 10.72 33.49 -21.22
N GLY A 426 9.43 33.44 -20.89
CA GLY A 426 8.45 32.51 -21.44
C GLY A 426 7.09 32.59 -20.76
N ASP A 427 6.40 33.72 -20.89
CA ASP A 427 4.95 33.85 -20.64
C ASP A 427 4.18 32.80 -21.46
N LEU A 428 3.36 31.97 -20.80
CA LEU A 428 2.23 31.28 -21.44
C LEU A 428 1.07 31.12 -20.45
N LEU A 429 0.22 32.15 -20.47
CA LEU A 429 -1.25 32.13 -20.41
C LEU A 429 -1.91 30.84 -19.88
N GLU A 430 -2.58 31.01 -18.73
CA GLU A 430 -3.64 30.15 -18.24
C GLU A 430 -4.79 30.12 -19.27
N ASP A 431 -4.85 29.04 -20.06
CA ASP A 431 -6.05 28.69 -20.82
C ASP A 431 -6.85 27.66 -20.02
N GLU A 432 -7.81 28.18 -19.25
CA GLU A 432 -8.92 27.42 -18.68
C GLU A 432 -9.79 26.85 -19.81
N SER A 433 -9.41 25.70 -20.36
CA SER A 433 -10.32 24.89 -21.16
C SER A 433 -10.72 23.62 -20.41
N GLU A 434 -11.91 23.71 -19.81
CA GLU A 434 -12.73 22.56 -19.44
C GLU A 434 -12.83 21.57 -20.62
N MET A 435 -12.46 20.31 -20.41
CA MET A 435 -12.85 19.22 -21.32
C MET A 435 -13.25 17.95 -20.57
N GLU A 436 -14.57 17.82 -20.50
CA GLU A 436 -15.46 16.66 -20.68
C GLU A 436 -15.03 15.22 -20.30
N ILE A 437 -16.03 14.55 -19.72
CA ILE A 437 -15.98 13.32 -18.93
C ILE A 437 -15.84 12.06 -19.82
N GLU A 438 -15.66 12.20 -21.13
CA GLU A 438 -15.85 11.14 -22.13
C GLU A 438 -14.93 9.90 -21.93
N ASP A 439 -13.72 10.07 -21.41
CA ASP A 439 -12.73 8.97 -21.37
C ASP A 439 -12.66 8.19 -20.05
N VAL A 440 -13.41 8.62 -19.02
CA VAL A 440 -13.59 7.84 -17.78
C VAL A 440 -14.65 6.73 -17.98
N TYR A 441 -15.44 6.82 -19.05
CA TYR A 441 -16.58 5.93 -19.34
C TYR A 441 -16.22 4.55 -19.92
N SER A 442 -14.94 4.27 -20.21
CA SER A 442 -14.52 2.96 -20.76
C SER A 442 -14.33 1.87 -19.69
N ALA A 443 -14.33 2.20 -18.39
CA ALA A 443 -14.13 1.22 -17.32
C ALA A 443 -15.31 0.22 -17.13
N TYR A 444 -16.45 0.51 -17.77
CA TYR A 444 -17.69 -0.28 -17.75
C TYR A 444 -18.17 -0.72 -19.13
N ARG A 445 -17.37 -0.50 -20.19
CA ARG A 445 -17.55 -1.20 -21.46
C ARG A 445 -16.75 -2.50 -21.39
N GLU A 446 -17.50 -3.58 -21.56
CA GLU A 446 -17.13 -5.00 -21.63
C GLU A 446 -16.73 -5.64 -20.29
#